data_AF-A0AAD9RE53-F1
#
_entry.id   AF-A0AAD9RE53-F1
#
_cell.length_a   1.000
_cell.length_b   1.000
_cell.length_c   1.000
_cell.angle_alpha   90.00
_cell.angle_beta   90.00
_cell.angle_gamma   90.00
#
_symmetry.space_group_name_H-M   'P 1'
#
loop_
_entity.id
_entity.type
_entity.pdbx_description
1 polymer ?
#
loop_
_entity_poly.entity_id
_entity_poly.type
_entity_poly.pdbx_seq_one_letter_code
_entity_poly.pdbx_strand_id
1 'polypeptide(L)'
;MMEICNEMTEIAISRSEFFYVWRSFPKHKQLNELYTYILKKSCVQLLCEESEKSVRVNISNVCKRINDRWEKSGRKEEDFRRKFEVWLQAEDFIIFN
;
A
#
# COMPACT_ATOMS: atom_id res chain seq x y z
N MET A 1 21.75 22.77 -6.65
CA MET A 1 20.30 22.83 -6.91
C MET A 1 19.62 22.30 -5.66
N MET A 2 18.76 23.10 -5.02
CA MET A 2 17.97 22.62 -3.88
C MET A 2 16.84 21.76 -4.47
N GLU A 3 16.90 20.45 -4.30
CA GLU A 3 15.78 19.57 -4.62
C GLU A 3 14.64 19.91 -3.66
N ILE A 4 13.55 20.47 -4.19
CA ILE A 4 12.34 20.71 -3.42
C ILE A 4 11.75 19.32 -3.14
N CYS A 5 12.10 18.75 -1.99
CA CYS A 5 11.41 17.58 -1.48
C CYS A 5 9.99 18.02 -1.11
N ASN A 6 8.97 17.33 -1.63
CA ASN A 6 7.60 17.61 -1.22
C ASN A 6 7.45 17.25 0.26
N GLU A 7 7.12 18.24 1.10
CA GLU A 7 6.68 17.99 2.48
C GLU A 7 5.28 17.36 2.44
N MET A 8 5.15 16.23 3.15
CA MET A 8 3.94 15.46 3.44
C MET A 8 2.74 15.73 2.51
N THR A 9 2.80 15.15 1.31
CA THR A 9 1.59 14.98 0.51
C THR A 9 0.78 13.84 1.14
N GLU A 10 -0.48 14.07 1.47
CA GLU A 10 -1.36 13.00 1.96
C GLU A 10 -1.56 11.98 0.85
N ILE A 11 -0.81 10.87 0.90
CA ILE A 11 -0.90 9.81 -0.09
C ILE A 11 -1.99 8.84 0.36
N ALA A 12 -3.05 8.73 -0.43
CA ALA A 12 -4.22 7.91 -0.14
C ALA A 12 -4.47 6.86 -1.24
N ILE A 13 -4.66 5.60 -0.84
CA ILE A 13 -5.07 4.50 -1.74
C ILE A 13 -6.17 3.68 -1.07
N SER A 14 -7.17 3.24 -1.82
CA SER A 14 -8.20 2.37 -1.24
C SER A 14 -7.63 1.00 -0.87
N ARG A 15 -8.17 0.36 0.17
CA ARG A 15 -7.72 -0.98 0.61
C ARG A 15 -7.91 -2.04 -0.47
N SER A 16 -9.00 -1.94 -1.23
CA SER A 16 -9.29 -2.83 -2.36
C SER A 16 -8.24 -2.70 -3.45
N GLU A 17 -7.94 -1.48 -3.88
CA GLU A 17 -6.90 -1.22 -4.87
C GLU A 17 -5.52 -1.66 -4.40
N PHE A 18 -5.14 -1.32 -3.16
CA PHE A 18 -3.88 -1.79 -2.59
C PHE A 18 -3.80 -3.32 -2.65
N PHE A 19 -4.86 -4.04 -2.29
CA PHE A 19 -4.88 -5.50 -2.34
C PHE A 19 -4.66 -6.04 -3.76
N TYR A 20 -5.33 -5.47 -4.76
CA TYR A 20 -5.15 -5.91 -6.16
C TYR A 20 -3.73 -5.67 -6.65
N VAL A 21 -3.19 -4.48 -6.40
CA VAL A 21 -1.82 -4.13 -6.80
C VAL A 21 -0.80 -5.02 -6.06
N TRP A 22 -0.96 -5.18 -4.75
CA TRP A 22 -0.11 -6.05 -3.93
C TRP A 22 -0.05 -7.48 -4.47
N ARG A 23 -1.19 -8.02 -4.91
CA ARG A 23 -1.29 -9.37 -5.46
C ARG A 23 -0.71 -9.50 -6.86
N SER A 24 -0.72 -8.42 -7.64
CA SER A 24 -0.18 -8.42 -9.01
C SER A 24 1.34 -8.57 -9.06
N PHE A 25 2.04 -8.31 -7.94
CA PHE A 25 3.49 -8.37 -7.85
C PHE A 25 4.01 -9.61 -7.12
N PRO A 26 5.15 -10.18 -7.54
CA PRO A 26 5.79 -11.28 -6.83
C PRO A 26 6.31 -10.81 -5.45
N LYS A 27 6.24 -11.70 -4.44
CA LYS A 27 6.54 -11.38 -3.02
C LYS A 27 7.86 -10.64 -2.81
N HIS A 28 8.92 -11.01 -3.53
CA HIS A 28 10.24 -10.39 -3.40
C HIS A 28 10.34 -8.96 -3.97
N LYS A 29 9.36 -8.52 -4.78
CA LYS A 29 9.29 -7.17 -5.35
C LYS A 29 8.17 -6.30 -4.79
N GLN A 30 7.20 -6.89 -4.09
CA GLN A 30 5.98 -6.21 -3.62
C GLN A 30 6.23 -4.85 -3.00
N LEU A 31 7.18 -4.72 -2.07
CA LEU A 31 7.45 -3.46 -1.39
C LEU A 31 7.88 -2.34 -2.36
N ASN A 32 8.82 -2.63 -3.26
CA ASN A 32 9.36 -1.63 -4.19
C ASN A 32 8.34 -1.26 -5.27
N GLU A 33 7.61 -2.24 -5.79
CA GLU A 33 6.60 -2.01 -6.83
C GLU A 33 5.39 -1.26 -6.26
N LEU A 34 4.94 -1.60 -5.05
CA LEU A 34 3.88 -0.85 -4.36
C LEU A 34 4.31 0.58 -4.06
N TYR A 35 5.53 0.78 -3.58
CA TYR A 35 6.06 2.12 -3.34
C TYR A 35 6.04 2.96 -4.62
N THR A 36 6.58 2.42 -5.71
CA THR A 36 6.60 3.08 -7.02
C THR A 36 5.18 3.38 -7.52
N TYR A 37 4.26 2.43 -7.38
CA TYR A 37 2.86 2.60 -7.75
C TYR A 37 2.18 3.72 -6.97
N ILE A 38 2.37 3.74 -5.64
CA ILE A 38 1.77 4.71 -4.72
C ILE A 38 2.27 6.14 -5.00
N LEU A 39 3.58 6.31 -5.24
CA LEU A 39 4.15 7.60 -5.64
C LEU A 39 3.58 8.10 -6.97
N LYS A 40 3.58 7.23 -7.99
CA LYS A 40 3.06 7.55 -9.32
C LYS A 40 1.58 7.94 -9.26
N LYS A 41 0.78 7.20 -8.49
CA LYS A 41 -0.64 7.47 -8.29
C LYS A 41 -0.88 8.83 -7.63
N SER A 42 -0.03 9.21 -6.69
CA SER A 42 -0.16 10.45 -5.92
C SER A 42 0.50 11.65 -6.59
N CYS A 43 1.02 11.49 -7.82
CA CYS A 43 1.78 12.50 -8.54
C CYS A 43 3.01 13.03 -7.76
N VAL A 44 3.53 12.24 -6.82
CA VAL A 44 4.71 12.57 -6.03
C VAL A 44 5.95 12.09 -6.78
N GLN A 45 6.83 13.01 -7.15
CA GLN A 45 8.06 12.69 -7.88
C GLN A 45 9.24 12.40 -6.95
N LEU A 46 9.32 13.09 -5.81
CA LEU A 46 10.38 12.94 -4.84
C LEU A 46 9.83 13.18 -3.42
N LEU A 47 10.25 12.34 -2.48
CA LEU A 47 10.04 12.53 -1.05
C LEU A 47 11.40 12.83 -0.41
N CYS A 48 11.39 13.56 0.70
CA CYS A 48 12.58 13.59 1.56
C CYS A 48 12.83 12.19 2.15
N GLU A 49 14.07 11.93 2.57
CA GLU A 49 14.49 10.62 3.07
C GLU A 49 13.60 10.12 4.24
N GLU A 50 13.21 11.02 5.14
CA GLU A 50 12.36 10.69 6.28
C GLU A 50 10.94 10.27 5.84
N SER A 51 10.32 11.04 4.94
CA SER A 51 9.01 10.71 4.38
C SER A 51 9.05 9.43 3.55
N GLU A 52 10.09 9.21 2.73
CA GLU A 52 10.26 7.96 1.99
C GLU A 52 10.31 6.76 2.95
N LYS A 53 11.09 6.87 4.03
CA LYS A 53 11.21 5.82 5.04
C LYS A 53 9.86 5.56 5.71
N SER A 54 9.14 6.61 6.09
CA SER A 54 7.80 6.50 6.71
C SER A 54 6.80 5.79 5.78
N VAL A 55 6.72 6.22 4.51
CA VAL A 55 5.85 5.61 3.51
C VAL A 55 6.20 4.13 3.31
N ARG A 56 7.48 3.78 3.19
CA ARG A 56 7.91 2.38 3.05
C ARG A 56 7.55 1.52 4.26
N VAL A 57 7.70 2.05 5.48
CA VAL A 57 7.29 1.36 6.71
C VAL A 57 5.77 1.13 6.71
N ASN A 58 4.99 2.15 6.35
CA ASN A 58 3.54 2.06 6.26
C ASN A 58 3.09 1.01 5.21
N ILE A 59 3.69 1.00 4.01
CA ILE A 59 3.45 -0.03 3.00
C ILE A 59 3.75 -1.42 3.55
N SER A 60 4.92 -1.61 4.18
CA SER A 60 5.31 -2.89 4.78
C SER A 60 4.32 -3.37 5.84
N ASN A 61 3.83 -2.48 6.70
CA ASN A 61 2.83 -2.80 7.72
C ASN A 61 1.48 -3.19 7.13
N VAL A 62 1.06 -2.55 6.03
CA VAL A 62 -0.17 -2.94 5.31
C VAL A 62 0.02 -4.29 4.62
N CYS A 63 1.15 -4.52 3.95
CA CYS A 63 1.49 -5.80 3.32
C CYS A 63 1.42 -6.95 4.33
N LYS A 64 1.99 -6.78 5.53
CA LYS A 64 1.90 -7.79 6.61
C LYS A 64 0.45 -8.09 6.98
N ARG A 65 -0.35 -7.05 7.25
CA ARG A 65 -1.77 -7.19 7.61
C ARG A 65 -2.59 -7.89 6.52
N ILE A 66 -2.33 -7.58 5.24
CA ILE A 66 -2.97 -8.24 4.11
C ILE A 66 -2.52 -9.69 4.01
N ASN A 67 -1.22 -9.96 4.13
CA ASN A 67 -0.69 -11.33 4.06
C ASN A 67 -1.28 -12.23 5.15
N ASP A 68 -1.39 -11.74 6.38
CA ASP A 68 -1.98 -12.51 7.49
C ASP A 68 -3.44 -12.87 7.22
N ARG A 69 -4.21 -11.93 6.66
CA ARG A 69 -5.60 -12.17 6.23
C ARG A 69 -5.67 -13.10 5.03
N TRP A 70 -4.77 -12.95 4.07
CA TRP A 70 -4.64 -13.81 2.90
C TRP A 70 -4.39 -15.26 3.30
N GLU A 71 -3.52 -15.48 4.29
CA GLU A 71 -3.27 -16.82 4.84
C GLU A 71 -4.50 -17.37 5.57
N LYS A 72 -5.19 -16.57 6.39
CA LYS A 72 -6.46 -16.95 7.05
C LYS A 72 -7.61 -17.25 6.08
N SER A 73 -7.54 -16.71 4.86
CA SER A 73 -8.48 -17.05 3.79
C SER A 73 -8.20 -18.40 3.12
N GLY A 74 -7.08 -19.05 3.43
CA GLY A 74 -6.61 -20.22 2.69
C GLY A 74 -6.04 -19.86 1.31
N ARG A 75 -5.63 -18.60 1.13
CA ARG A 75 -5.08 -18.06 -0.13
C ARG A 75 -6.03 -18.17 -1.31
N LYS A 76 -7.33 -18.06 -1.05
CA LYS A 76 -8.39 -18.06 -2.07
C LYS A 76 -9.02 -16.68 -2.13
N GLU A 77 -9.11 -16.13 -3.34
CA GLU A 77 -9.63 -14.76 -3.53
C GLU A 77 -11.05 -14.59 -3.03
N GLU A 78 -11.92 -15.53 -3.42
CA GLU A 78 -13.32 -15.52 -3.04
C GLU A 78 -13.48 -15.60 -1.53
N ASP A 79 -12.73 -16.49 -0.86
CA ASP A 79 -12.74 -16.60 0.60
C ASP A 79 -12.17 -15.36 1.28
N PHE A 80 -11.15 -14.72 0.70
CA PHE A 80 -10.59 -13.48 1.22
C PHE A 80 -11.61 -12.35 1.13
N ARG A 81 -12.23 -12.17 -0.05
CA ARG A 81 -13.29 -11.19 -0.25
C ARG A 81 -14.44 -11.46 0.70
N ARG A 82 -14.96 -12.69 0.80
CA ARG A 82 -16.09 -13.02 1.69
C ARG A 82 -15.78 -12.80 3.17
N LYS A 83 -14.58 -13.17 3.63
CA LYS A 83 -14.21 -13.06 5.06
C LYS A 83 -13.79 -11.65 5.46
N PHE A 84 -13.26 -10.87 4.52
CA PHE A 84 -12.68 -9.55 4.79
C PHE A 84 -13.32 -8.45 3.95
N GLU A 85 -14.55 -8.67 3.47
CA GLU A 85 -15.33 -7.72 2.66
C GLU A 85 -15.46 -6.39 3.39
N VAL A 86 -15.91 -6.43 4.65
CA VAL A 86 -16.04 -5.25 5.52
C VAL A 86 -14.71 -4.53 5.66
N TRP A 87 -13.59 -5.25 5.71
CA TRP A 87 -12.28 -4.60 5.80
C TRP A 87 -11.86 -3.94 4.47
N LEU A 88 -12.18 -4.56 3.33
CA LEU A 88 -11.89 -4.05 1.99
C LEU A 88 -12.80 -2.86 1.61
N GLN A 89 -14.05 -2.87 2.07
CA GLN A 89 -15.07 -1.87 1.79
C GLN A 89 -15.16 -0.76 2.84
N ALA A 90 -14.58 -0.95 4.04
CA ALA A 90 -14.43 0.14 4.99
C ALA A 90 -13.75 1.31 4.28
N GLU A 91 -14.44 2.46 4.23
CA GLU A 91 -14.09 3.68 3.48
C GLU A 91 -12.78 4.35 3.91
N ASP A 92 -11.96 3.66 4.71
CA ASP A 92 -10.65 4.09 5.10
C ASP A 92 -9.67 3.89 3.93
N PHE A 93 -9.35 4.99 3.27
CA PHE A 93 -8.09 5.07 2.52
C PHE A 93 -6.93 4.67 3.43
N ILE A 94 -5.96 3.94 2.87
CA ILE A 94 -4.66 3.79 3.50
C ILE A 94 -3.92 5.10 3.28
N ILE A 95 -3.75 5.85 4.37
CA ILE A 95 -3.01 7.11 4.39
C ILE A 95 -1.55 6.80 4.69
N PHE A 96 -0.65 7.30 3.85
CA PHE A 96 0.79 7.25 4.08
C PHE A 96 1.29 8.67 4.40
N ASN A 97 1.59 8.87 5.69
CA ASN A 97 2.22 10.08 6.24
C ASN A 97 3.74 9.91 6.33
#